data_AF-A0A258ZAK9-F1
#
_entry.id   AF-A0A258ZAK9-F1
#
_cell.length_a   1.000
_cell.length_b   1.000
_cell.length_c   1.000
_cell.angle_alpha   90.00
_cell.angle_beta   90.00
_cell.angle_gamma   90.00
#
_symmetry.space_group_name_H-M   'P 1'
#
loop_
_entity.id
_entity.type
_entity.pdbx_description
1 polymer ?
#
loop_
_entity_poly.entity_id
_entity_poly.type
_entity_poly.pdbx_seq_one_letter_code
_entity_poly.pdbx_strand_id
1 'polypeptide(L)'
;MTERITKNMARNIYFGGGLFAILLFTGLTVDTVQKIPKLSHDDTITQSVALGKKVWENNNCVGCHTIMGEGAYYAPELGNAFPRLGANDEQAFKTYLAGWMAAQPLQTPNRRK
;
A
#
# COMPACT_ATOMS: atom_id res chain seq x y z
N MET A 1 45.16 -1.17 30.27
CA MET A 1 44.81 -0.88 28.86
C MET A 1 44.07 0.44 28.83
N THR A 2 44.56 1.43 28.08
CA THR A 2 43.85 2.70 27.90
C THR A 2 42.58 2.43 27.09
N GLU A 3 41.39 2.77 27.61
CA GLU A 3 40.15 2.65 26.84
C GLU A 3 40.25 3.54 25.58
N ARG A 4 40.17 2.92 24.40
CA ARG A 4 40.19 3.64 23.11
C ARG A 4 38.86 4.38 22.85
N ILE A 5 37.75 3.91 23.44
CA ILE A 5 36.44 4.55 23.40
C ILE A 5 35.88 4.54 24.82
N THR A 6 35.64 5.72 25.38
CA THR A 6 35.03 5.85 26.71
C THR A 6 33.52 5.71 26.62
N LYS A 7 32.88 5.34 27.75
CA LYS A 7 31.41 5.31 27.87
C LYS A 7 30.74 6.64 27.43
N ASN A 8 31.35 7.77 27.77
CA ASN A 8 30.82 9.09 27.39
C ASN A 8 30.91 9.33 25.89
N MET A 9 31.99 8.89 25.22
CA MET A 9 32.10 8.95 23.77
C MET A 9 31.02 8.11 23.09
N ALA A 10 30.84 6.86 23.54
CA ALA A 10 29.79 5.99 23.01
C ALA A 10 28.38 6.59 23.21
N ARG A 11 28.12 7.18 24.38
CA ARG A 11 26.85 7.88 24.66
C ARG A 11 26.60 9.05 23.72
N ASN A 12 27.63 9.86 23.44
CA ASN A 12 27.51 11.01 22.56
C ASN A 12 27.32 10.59 21.10
N ILE A 13 27.97 9.51 20.65
CA ILE A 13 27.74 8.93 19.31
C ILE A 13 26.29 8.44 19.20
N TYR A 14 25.78 7.74 20.22
CA TYR A 14 24.40 7.28 20.23
C TYR A 14 23.39 8.43 20.13
N PHE A 15 23.50 9.44 21.00
CA PHE A 15 22.56 10.56 20.98
C PHE A 15 22.74 11.48 19.77
N GLY A 16 23.99 11.80 19.40
CA GLY A 16 24.29 12.65 18.25
C GLY A 16 23.91 11.99 16.92
N GLY A 17 24.29 10.73 16.73
CA GLY A 17 23.93 9.94 15.55
C GLY A 17 22.43 9.67 15.48
N GLY A 18 21.78 9.36 16.61
CA GLY A 18 20.33 9.19 16.70
C GLY A 18 19.58 10.46 16.34
N LEU A 19 19.96 11.61 16.92
CA LEU A 19 19.35 12.90 16.59
C LEU A 19 19.55 13.26 15.11
N PHE A 20 20.77 13.06 14.59
CA PHE A 20 21.06 13.28 13.18
C PHE A 20 20.19 12.41 12.27
N ALA A 21 20.08 11.11 12.55
CA ALA A 21 19.26 10.19 11.76
C ALA A 21 17.77 10.57 11.81
N ILE A 22 17.24 10.96 12.98
CA ILE A 22 15.86 11.43 13.13
C ILE A 22 15.61 12.69 12.30
N LEU A 23 16.50 13.68 12.37
CA LEU A 23 16.37 14.91 11.60
C LEU A 23 16.45 14.65 10.09
N LEU A 24 17.38 13.80 9.66
CA LEU A 24 17.50 13.39 8.25
C LEU A 24 16.25 12.65 7.76
N PHE A 25 15.78 11.65 8.52
CA PHE A 25 14.56 10.90 8.18
C PHE A 25 13.34 11.81 8.11
N THR A 26 13.22 12.77 9.03
CA THR A 26 12.15 13.77 9.03
C THR A 26 12.22 14.65 7.78
N GLY A 27 13.41 15.16 7.43
CA GLY A 27 13.60 15.97 6.23
C GLY A 27 13.23 15.22 4.95
N LEU A 28 13.69 13.97 4.83
CA LEU A 28 13.35 13.10 3.70
C LEU A 28 11.85 12.75 3.66
N THR A 29 11.23 12.54 4.82
CA THR A 29 9.79 12.29 4.92
C THR A 29 8.98 13.49 4.44
N VAL A 30 9.35 14.72 4.86
CA VAL A 30 8.68 15.95 4.41
C VAL A 30 8.80 16.11 2.89
N ASP A 31 10.01 15.96 2.34
CA ASP A 31 10.25 16.03 0.89
C ASP A 31 9.41 14.97 0.13
N THR A 32 9.34 13.74 0.65
CA THR A 32 8.54 12.66 0.07
C THR A 32 7.06 12.99 0.09
N VAL A 33 6.51 13.37 1.26
CA VAL A 33 5.08 13.65 1.44
C VAL A 33 4.63 14.82 0.56
N GLN A 34 5.46 15.84 0.38
CA GLN A 34 5.16 16.96 -0.52
C GLN A 34 5.03 16.55 -1.99
N LYS A 35 5.72 15.46 -2.40
CA LYS A 35 5.66 14.94 -3.77
C LYS A 35 4.50 13.97 -4.00
N ILE A 36 3.90 13.40 -2.93
CA ILE A 36 2.83 12.40 -3.03
C ILE A 36 1.70 12.87 -3.96
N PRO A 37 1.10 14.07 -3.81
CA PRO A 37 -0.08 14.43 -4.62
C PRO A 37 0.14 14.33 -6.13
N LYS A 38 1.36 14.64 -6.59
CA LYS A 38 1.74 14.50 -8.00
C LYS A 38 1.98 13.04 -8.39
N LEU A 39 2.63 12.25 -7.54
CA LEU A 39 2.99 10.87 -7.81
C LEU A 39 1.77 9.94 -7.76
N SER A 40 0.82 10.19 -6.85
CA SER A 40 -0.43 9.43 -6.70
C SER A 40 -1.54 9.88 -7.64
N HIS A 41 -1.34 10.97 -8.40
CA HIS A 41 -2.40 11.61 -9.18
C HIS A 41 -3.63 11.90 -8.30
N ASP A 42 -3.43 12.61 -7.19
CA ASP A 42 -4.48 12.91 -6.20
C ASP A 42 -5.71 13.59 -6.83
N ASP A 43 -5.53 14.32 -7.92
CA ASP A 43 -6.59 14.94 -8.72
C ASP A 43 -7.57 13.92 -9.33
N THR A 44 -7.15 12.66 -9.46
CA THR A 44 -7.96 11.55 -9.98
C THR A 44 -8.59 10.68 -8.88
N ILE A 45 -8.26 10.92 -7.61
CA ILE A 45 -8.78 10.15 -6.48
C ILE A 45 -10.22 10.59 -6.20
N THR A 46 -11.17 9.84 -6.75
CA THR A 46 -12.61 10.08 -6.52
C THR A 46 -13.09 9.52 -5.17
N GLN A 47 -14.27 9.95 -4.73
CA GLN A 47 -14.94 9.35 -3.57
C GLN A 47 -15.12 7.83 -3.70
N SER A 48 -15.33 7.32 -4.93
CA SER A 48 -15.45 5.89 -5.20
C SER A 48 -14.16 5.13 -4.88
N VAL A 49 -12.98 5.71 -5.21
CA VAL A 49 -11.68 5.12 -4.87
C VAL A 49 -11.50 5.04 -3.36
N ALA A 50 -11.82 6.12 -2.64
CA ALA A 50 -11.75 6.14 -1.17
C ALA A 50 -12.70 5.12 -0.51
N LEU A 51 -13.91 4.93 -1.05
CA LEU A 51 -14.83 3.89 -0.59
C LEU A 51 -14.32 2.48 -0.92
N GLY A 52 -13.72 2.28 -2.10
CA GLY A 52 -13.07 1.03 -2.48
C GLY A 52 -11.94 0.64 -1.51
N LYS A 53 -11.13 1.60 -1.08
CA LYS A 53 -10.12 1.40 -0.02
C LYS A 53 -10.75 0.92 1.29
N LYS A 54 -11.87 1.51 1.73
CA LYS A 54 -12.56 1.03 2.94
C LYS A 54 -13.06 -0.40 2.79
N VAL A 55 -13.56 -0.79 1.61
CA VAL A 55 -13.96 -2.18 1.34
C VAL A 55 -12.75 -3.11 1.42
N TRP A 56 -11.61 -2.72 0.85
CA TRP A 56 -10.34 -3.45 0.93
C TRP A 56 -9.93 -3.73 2.39
N GLU A 57 -9.98 -2.68 3.22
CA GLU A 57 -9.57 -2.73 4.62
C GLU A 57 -10.56 -3.54 5.49
N ASN A 58 -11.86 -3.29 5.34
CA ASN A 58 -12.90 -3.95 6.12
C ASN A 58 -12.98 -5.46 5.88
N ASN A 59 -12.61 -5.92 4.68
CA ASN A 59 -12.63 -7.34 4.32
C ASN A 59 -11.24 -8.00 4.41
N ASN A 60 -10.25 -7.29 4.97
CA ASN A 60 -8.88 -7.77 5.12
C ASN A 60 -8.31 -8.40 3.83
N CYS A 61 -8.54 -7.75 2.69
CA CYS A 61 -8.10 -8.30 1.40
C CYS A 61 -6.57 -8.50 1.36
N VAL A 62 -5.83 -7.61 2.01
CA VAL A 62 -4.37 -7.68 2.20
C VAL A 62 -3.92 -8.90 3.00
N GLY A 63 -4.81 -9.52 3.79
CA GLY A 63 -4.54 -10.75 4.53
C GLY A 63 -4.36 -11.99 3.63
N CYS A 64 -4.76 -11.90 2.36
CA CYS A 64 -4.52 -12.94 1.35
C CYS A 64 -3.72 -12.43 0.16
N HIS A 65 -3.98 -11.20 -0.28
CA HIS A 65 -3.41 -10.60 -1.49
C HIS A 65 -2.31 -9.58 -1.17
N THR A 66 -1.54 -9.21 -2.20
CA THR A 66 -0.70 -8.01 -2.19
C THR A 66 -1.29 -6.88 -3.02
N ILE A 67 -0.99 -5.63 -2.63
CA ILE A 67 -1.06 -4.44 -3.49
C ILE A 67 0.32 -3.81 -3.49
N MET A 68 0.88 -3.57 -4.68
CA MET A 68 2.23 -3.02 -4.85
C MET A 68 3.30 -3.87 -4.14
N GLY A 69 3.09 -5.19 -4.07
CA GLY A 69 4.02 -6.13 -3.45
C GLY A 69 3.92 -6.25 -1.92
N GLU A 70 3.08 -5.45 -1.26
CA GLU A 70 2.86 -5.50 0.19
C GLU A 70 1.55 -6.23 0.53
N GLY A 71 1.62 -7.17 1.47
CA GLY A 71 0.48 -7.95 1.94
C GLY A 71 0.84 -9.41 2.20
N ALA A 72 -0.12 -10.31 2.00
CA ALA A 72 0.08 -11.75 2.12
C ALA A 72 0.30 -12.42 0.76
N TYR A 73 0.90 -13.62 0.79
CA TYR A 73 1.32 -14.35 -0.41
C TYR A 73 0.42 -15.54 -0.74
N TYR A 74 -0.78 -15.59 -0.16
CA TYR A 74 -1.72 -16.68 -0.41
C TYR A 74 -2.42 -16.53 -1.76
N ALA A 75 -2.68 -15.29 -2.18
CA ALA A 75 -3.43 -14.96 -3.38
C ALA A 75 -2.69 -13.92 -4.24
N PRO A 76 -3.05 -13.75 -5.52
CA PRO A 76 -2.28 -12.95 -6.47
C PRO A 76 -2.23 -11.44 -6.15
N GLU A 77 -1.20 -10.76 -6.65
CA GLU A 77 -1.09 -9.29 -6.68
C GLU A 77 -2.29 -8.64 -7.41
N LEU A 78 -2.82 -7.57 -6.82
CA LEU A 78 -4.01 -6.88 -7.31
C LEU A 78 -3.76 -5.48 -7.91
N GLY A 79 -2.60 -4.87 -7.68
CA GLY A 79 -2.21 -3.59 -8.29
C GLY A 79 -2.12 -3.64 -9.82
N ASN A 80 -1.91 -4.82 -10.40
CA ASN A 80 -1.93 -5.05 -11.85
C ASN A 80 -3.14 -5.87 -12.34
N ALA A 81 -4.18 -6.04 -11.52
CA ALA A 81 -5.36 -6.81 -11.90
C ALA A 81 -6.11 -6.17 -13.08
N PHE A 82 -6.20 -4.84 -13.13
CA PHE A 82 -6.86 -4.12 -14.22
C PHE A 82 -6.24 -4.41 -15.60
N PRO A 83 -4.91 -4.19 -15.82
CA PRO A 83 -4.28 -4.56 -17.09
C PRO A 83 -4.38 -6.07 -17.38
N ARG A 84 -4.23 -6.92 -16.35
CA ARG A 84 -4.20 -8.39 -16.52
C ARG A 84 -5.56 -8.98 -16.90
N LEU A 85 -6.65 -8.46 -16.35
CA LEU A 85 -7.99 -9.05 -16.48
C LEU A 85 -8.90 -8.27 -17.44
N GLY A 86 -8.57 -7.01 -17.72
CA GLY A 86 -9.33 -6.13 -18.61
C GLY A 86 -8.53 -5.54 -19.77
N ALA A 87 -7.25 -5.90 -19.94
CA ALA A 87 -6.39 -5.36 -21.00
C ALA A 87 -6.32 -3.82 -21.05
N ASN A 88 -6.37 -3.17 -19.88
CA ASN A 88 -6.48 -1.71 -19.70
C ASN A 88 -7.79 -1.08 -20.24
N ASP A 89 -8.80 -1.88 -20.53
CA ASP A 89 -10.12 -1.43 -20.94
C ASP A 89 -11.15 -1.59 -19.82
N GLU A 90 -11.84 -0.50 -19.49
CA GLU A 90 -12.80 -0.47 -18.39
C GLU A 90 -14.00 -1.39 -18.64
N GLN A 91 -14.50 -1.42 -19.87
CA GLN A 91 -15.67 -2.22 -20.23
C GLN A 91 -15.34 -3.72 -20.20
N ALA A 92 -14.18 -4.10 -20.71
CA ALA A 92 -13.65 -5.46 -20.65
C ALA A 92 -13.46 -5.90 -19.19
N PHE A 93 -12.84 -5.06 -18.35
CA PHE A 93 -12.67 -5.35 -16.93
C PHE A 93 -14.00 -5.54 -16.20
N LYS A 94 -14.97 -4.65 -16.42
CA LYS A 94 -16.32 -4.77 -15.83
C LYS A 94 -17.03 -6.05 -16.27
N THR A 95 -16.89 -6.42 -17.55
CA THR A 95 -17.47 -7.65 -18.09
C THR A 95 -16.83 -8.88 -17.46
N TYR A 96 -15.50 -8.92 -17.36
CA TYR A 96 -14.77 -9.97 -16.65
C TYR A 96 -15.24 -10.08 -15.20
N LEU A 97 -15.28 -8.96 -14.47
CA LEU A 97 -15.60 -8.94 -13.04
C LEU A 97 -17.04 -9.39 -12.80
N ALA A 98 -18.00 -8.95 -13.63
CA ALA A 98 -19.38 -9.41 -13.57
C ALA A 98 -19.49 -10.93 -13.79
N GLY A 99 -18.84 -11.46 -14.83
CA GLY A 99 -18.80 -12.91 -15.08
C GLY A 99 -18.16 -13.70 -13.94
N TRP A 100 -17.03 -13.23 -13.42
CA TRP A 100 -16.37 -13.84 -12.26
C TRP A 100 -17.26 -13.82 -11.02
N MET A 101 -17.95 -12.70 -10.76
CA MET A 101 -18.92 -12.61 -9.69
C MET A 101 -20.04 -13.64 -9.90
N ALA A 102 -20.73 -13.63 -11.04
CA ALA A 102 -21.81 -14.58 -11.33
C ALA A 102 -21.41 -16.06 -11.18
N ALA A 103 -20.16 -16.41 -11.49
CA ALA A 103 -19.65 -17.78 -11.41
C ALA A 103 -19.32 -18.27 -10.00
N GLN A 104 -19.19 -17.39 -8.99
CA GLN A 104 -18.86 -17.83 -7.63
C GLN A 104 -20.02 -18.64 -7.02
N PRO A 105 -19.77 -19.82 -6.43
CA PRO A 105 -20.80 -20.67 -5.83
C PRO A 105 -21.24 -20.19 -4.43
N LEU A 106 -21.37 -18.88 -4.24
CA LEU A 106 -21.68 -18.26 -2.95
C LEU A 106 -23.18 -17.98 -2.81
N GLN A 107 -23.79 -18.46 -1.73
CA GLN A 107 -25.22 -18.26 -1.42
C GLN A 107 -25.48 -17.05 -0.51
N THR A 108 -24.79 -15.94 -0.73
CA THR A 108 -24.98 -14.73 0.09
C THR A 108 -26.22 -13.93 -0.35
N PRO A 109 -27.15 -13.59 0.57
CA PRO A 109 -28.29 -12.75 0.27
C PRO A 109 -27.85 -11.39 -0.30
N ASN A 110 -28.61 -10.86 -1.28
CA ASN A 110 -28.36 -9.56 -1.91
C ASN A 110 -27.00 -9.42 -2.64
N ARG A 111 -26.34 -10.53 -2.98
CA ARG A 111 -25.11 -10.51 -3.78
C ARG A 111 -25.41 -10.04 -5.21
N ARG A 112 -24.59 -9.11 -5.71
CA ARG A 112 -24.58 -8.71 -7.13
C ARG A 112 -24.20 -9.93 -7.99
N LYS A 113 -25.04 -10.28 -8.95
CA LYS A 113 -24.75 -11.26 -10.00
C LYS A 113 -24.21 -10.54 -11.22
#